data_AF-A0A6I9LDE8-F1
#
_entry.id   AF-A0A6I9LDE8-F1
#
_cell.length_a   1.000
_cell.length_b   1.000
_cell.length_c   1.000
_cell.angle_alpha   90.00
_cell.angle_beta   90.00
_cell.angle_gamma   90.00
#
_symmetry.space_group_name_H-M   'P 1'
#
loop_
_entity.id
_entity.type
_entity.pdbx_description
1 polymer ?
#
loop_
_entity_poly.entity_id
_entity_poly.type
_entity_poly.pdbx_seq_one_letter_code
_entity_poly.pdbx_strand_id
1 'polypeptide(L)'
;MLTLLCPVPAPLGLLSLLPPLRPAAPISPSEPISQAYSLALYMQKNTSTLLQTYLQYQGSPFSDPGFSAPELQLSSLPPAAVPFKTWHAMDDAERLSRAQGGFLALTQHLQLVGDDQSDLNPGSPVLLAQLGAARLRAQGLLGNMAAIMSALGLPIPPEEDTLGLVPFGASAFERKCRGYIVTREYGHWTDRAVRDLALLKAKYPA
;
A
#
# COMPACT_ATOMS: atom_id res chain seq x y z
N MET A 1 84.26 -17.97 6.20
CA MET A 1 84.66 -16.55 6.17
C MET A 1 83.41 -15.70 5.95
N LEU A 2 83.32 -14.60 6.69
CA LEU A 2 82.26 -13.59 6.82
C LEU A 2 81.33 -13.28 5.61
N THR A 3 80.04 -13.11 5.93
CA THR A 3 79.02 -12.10 5.47
C THR A 3 78.75 -11.91 3.97
N LEU A 4 77.49 -11.83 3.51
CA LEU A 4 76.63 -10.63 3.67
C LEU A 4 75.14 -10.98 3.48
N LEU A 5 74.29 -10.49 4.39
CA LEU A 5 72.82 -10.47 4.25
C LEU A 5 72.42 -9.44 3.19
N CYS A 6 71.53 -9.80 2.27
CA CYS A 6 70.68 -8.86 1.54
C CYS A 6 69.23 -9.01 2.05
N PRO A 7 68.56 -7.96 2.56
CA PRO A 7 67.14 -8.01 2.82
C PRO A 7 66.36 -7.65 1.55
N VAL A 8 65.39 -8.47 1.20
CA VAL A 8 64.35 -8.16 0.19
C VAL A 8 63.36 -7.18 0.84
N PRO A 9 63.00 -6.04 0.22
CA PRO A 9 61.96 -5.19 0.77
C PRO A 9 60.59 -5.84 0.55
N ALA A 10 59.83 -5.99 1.64
CA ALA A 10 58.42 -6.36 1.62
C ALA A 10 57.60 -5.26 0.90
N PRO A 11 56.53 -5.61 0.16
CA PRO A 11 55.65 -4.60 -0.41
C PRO A 11 54.86 -3.95 0.74
N LEU A 12 55.00 -2.64 0.88
CA LEU A 12 54.17 -1.82 1.75
C LEU A 12 52.71 -1.96 1.30
N GLY A 13 51.91 -2.68 2.08
CA GLY A 13 50.46 -2.72 1.91
C GLY A 13 49.89 -1.32 2.04
N LEU A 14 49.28 -0.82 0.97
CA LEU A 14 48.41 0.36 1.04
C LEU A 14 47.21 0.00 1.93
N LEU A 15 47.27 0.40 3.20
CA LEU A 15 46.08 0.58 4.02
C LEU A 15 45.32 1.78 3.45
N SER A 16 44.40 1.50 2.51
CA SER A 16 43.40 2.47 2.06
C SER A 16 42.55 2.88 3.25
N LEU A 17 42.78 4.10 3.74
CA LEU A 17 41.93 4.80 4.70
C LEU A 17 40.55 5.01 4.06
N LEU A 18 39.60 4.11 4.33
CA LEU A 18 38.19 4.35 4.07
C LEU A 18 37.74 5.51 4.98
N PRO A 19 37.21 6.62 4.44
CA PRO A 19 36.66 7.66 5.27
C PRO A 19 35.49 7.09 6.07
N PRO A 20 35.31 7.49 7.35
CA PRO A 20 34.17 7.04 8.13
C PRO A 20 32.89 7.42 7.40
N LEU A 21 31.99 6.45 7.18
CA LEU A 21 30.63 6.75 6.71
C LEU A 21 30.03 7.75 7.68
N ARG A 22 29.84 8.98 7.22
CA ARG A 22 29.07 9.97 7.97
C ARG A 22 27.65 9.42 8.09
N PRO A 23 27.05 9.41 9.29
CA PRO A 23 25.62 9.15 9.41
C PRO A 23 24.90 10.09 8.46
N ALA A 24 24.06 9.55 7.57
CA ALA A 24 23.19 10.38 6.74
C ALA A 24 22.41 11.33 7.66
N ALA A 25 22.30 12.60 7.27
CA ALA A 25 21.44 13.53 7.99
C ALA A 25 20.03 12.92 8.10
N PRO A 26 19.33 13.07 9.24
CA PRO A 26 17.98 12.54 9.39
C PRO A 26 17.10 13.07 8.25
N ILE A 27 16.56 12.14 7.46
CA ILE A 27 15.68 12.47 6.34
C ILE A 27 14.41 13.04 6.96
N SER A 28 14.07 14.30 6.63
CA SER A 28 12.82 14.89 7.09
C SER A 28 11.64 14.07 6.54
N PRO A 29 10.66 13.68 7.37
CA PRO A 29 9.48 12.97 6.89
C PRO A 29 8.47 13.89 6.19
N SER A 30 8.65 15.23 6.24
CA SER A 30 7.65 16.21 5.80
C SER A 30 7.29 16.12 4.31
N GLU A 31 8.27 15.83 3.45
CA GLU A 31 8.06 15.67 2.01
C GLU A 31 7.33 14.34 1.68
N PRO A 32 7.79 13.16 2.12
CA PRO A 32 7.03 11.91 1.97
C PRO A 32 5.61 11.98 2.52
N ILE A 33 5.41 12.63 3.67
CA ILE A 33 4.07 12.84 4.25
C ILE A 33 3.20 13.69 3.31
N SER A 34 3.74 14.78 2.77
CA SER A 34 2.99 15.67 1.87
C SER A 34 2.63 15.00 0.55
N GLN A 35 3.53 14.18 0.00
CA GLN A 35 3.28 13.37 -1.20
C GLN A 35 2.20 12.31 -0.93
N ALA A 36 2.32 11.55 0.16
CA ALA A 36 1.33 10.56 0.58
C ALA A 36 -0.07 11.18 0.75
N TYR A 37 -0.15 12.30 1.48
CA TYR A 37 -1.40 12.99 1.75
C TYR A 37 -2.07 13.49 0.48
N SER A 38 -1.29 14.08 -0.44
CA SER A 38 -1.80 14.56 -1.73
C SER A 38 -2.34 13.43 -2.59
N LEU A 39 -1.63 12.29 -2.63
CA LEU A 39 -2.08 11.10 -3.34
C LEU A 39 -3.37 10.53 -2.71
N ALA A 40 -3.45 10.43 -1.39
CA ALA A 40 -4.64 9.95 -0.69
C ALA A 40 -5.87 10.84 -0.96
N LEU A 41 -5.71 12.18 -0.94
CA LEU A 41 -6.76 13.12 -1.32
C LEU A 41 -7.20 12.95 -2.78
N TYR A 42 -6.26 12.71 -3.69
CA TYR A 42 -6.58 12.43 -5.08
C TYR A 42 -7.33 11.10 -5.24
N MET A 43 -6.92 10.05 -4.53
CA MET A 43 -7.63 8.76 -4.50
C MET A 43 -9.06 8.94 -3.98
N GLN A 44 -9.25 9.68 -2.88
CA GLN A 44 -10.56 9.89 -2.25
C GLN A 44 -11.58 10.49 -3.21
N LYS A 45 -11.15 11.40 -4.10
CA LYS A 45 -12.03 12.00 -5.12
C LYS A 45 -12.55 10.99 -6.15
N ASN A 46 -11.90 9.83 -6.29
CA ASN A 46 -12.15 8.86 -7.36
C ASN A 46 -12.73 7.53 -6.84
N THR A 47 -12.69 7.25 -5.53
CA THR A 47 -13.14 5.97 -4.96
C THR A 47 -14.62 5.72 -5.19
N SER A 48 -15.48 6.72 -4.99
CA SER A 48 -16.92 6.62 -5.24
C SER A 48 -17.23 6.33 -6.72
N THR A 49 -16.51 6.97 -7.65
CA THR A 49 -16.67 6.71 -9.09
C THR A 49 -16.29 5.28 -9.43
N LEU A 50 -15.19 4.75 -8.88
CA LEU A 50 -14.79 3.36 -9.08
C LEU A 50 -15.86 2.39 -8.57
N LEU A 51 -16.33 2.56 -7.33
CA LEU A 51 -17.35 1.68 -6.75
C LEU A 51 -18.64 1.69 -7.57
N GLN A 52 -19.12 2.88 -7.96
CA GLN A 52 -20.32 3.01 -8.79
C GLN A 52 -20.13 2.38 -10.17
N THR A 53 -18.99 2.63 -10.82
CA THR A 53 -18.68 2.00 -12.12
C THR A 53 -18.67 0.49 -11.99
N TYR A 54 -18.02 -0.05 -10.95
CA TYR A 54 -17.98 -1.48 -10.68
C TYR A 54 -19.39 -2.07 -10.56
N LEU A 55 -20.25 -1.49 -9.71
CA LEU A 55 -21.63 -1.94 -9.48
C LEU A 55 -22.46 -1.93 -10.76
N GLN A 56 -22.35 -0.87 -11.57
CA GLN A 56 -23.09 -0.74 -12.84
C GLN A 56 -22.75 -1.88 -13.82
N TYR A 57 -21.47 -2.25 -13.94
CA TYR A 57 -21.06 -3.35 -14.83
C TYR A 57 -21.37 -4.75 -14.28
N GLN A 58 -21.79 -4.90 -13.02
CA GLN A 58 -22.13 -6.21 -12.48
C GLN A 58 -23.59 -6.64 -12.77
N GLY A 59 -24.47 -5.69 -13.08
CA GLY A 59 -25.91 -5.90 -13.27
C GLY A 59 -26.66 -6.16 -11.95
N SER A 60 -27.97 -6.41 -12.03
CA SER A 60 -28.80 -6.68 -10.85
C SER A 60 -28.31 -7.95 -10.11
N PRO A 61 -28.28 -7.95 -8.76
CA PRO A 61 -28.76 -6.89 -7.85
C PRO A 61 -27.75 -5.77 -7.57
N PHE A 62 -26.49 -5.89 -8.00
CA PHE A 62 -25.44 -4.92 -7.68
C PHE A 62 -25.71 -3.53 -8.26
N SER A 63 -26.29 -3.45 -9.45
CA SER A 63 -26.64 -2.19 -10.11
C SER A 63 -27.92 -1.54 -9.58
N ASP A 64 -28.65 -2.20 -8.67
CA ASP A 64 -29.95 -1.73 -8.21
C ASP A 64 -29.78 -0.51 -7.29
N PRO A 65 -30.67 0.51 -7.36
CA PRO A 65 -30.58 1.68 -6.52
C PRO A 65 -30.57 1.32 -5.03
N GLY A 66 -29.57 1.82 -4.30
CA GLY A 66 -29.43 1.58 -2.86
C GLY A 66 -28.81 0.22 -2.50
N PHE A 67 -28.31 -0.55 -3.46
CA PHE A 67 -27.57 -1.78 -3.17
C PHE A 67 -26.44 -1.53 -2.15
N SER A 68 -26.44 -2.33 -1.09
CA SER A 68 -25.43 -2.32 -0.05
C SER A 68 -25.39 -3.68 0.62
N ALA A 69 -24.20 -4.19 0.89
CA ALA A 69 -23.98 -5.46 1.60
C ALA A 69 -22.79 -5.31 2.56
N PRO A 70 -22.90 -4.48 3.62
CA PRO A 70 -21.81 -4.16 4.55
C PRO A 70 -21.26 -5.38 5.30
N GLU A 71 -22.08 -6.42 5.47
CA GLU A 71 -21.73 -7.67 6.12
C GLU A 71 -20.72 -8.52 5.33
N LEU A 72 -20.62 -8.32 4.00
CA LEU A 72 -19.66 -9.04 3.17
C LEU A 72 -18.23 -8.59 3.47
N GLN A 73 -17.35 -9.55 3.74
CA GLN A 73 -15.94 -9.32 4.07
C GLN A 73 -15.07 -10.41 3.44
N LEU A 74 -13.78 -10.10 3.25
CA LEU A 74 -12.77 -11.07 2.85
C LEU A 74 -11.78 -11.24 4.01
N SER A 75 -11.54 -12.48 4.43
CA SER A 75 -10.57 -12.77 5.50
C SER A 75 -9.16 -12.28 5.17
N SER A 76 -8.81 -12.30 3.88
CA SER A 76 -7.53 -11.85 3.32
C SER A 76 -7.44 -10.33 3.11
N LEU A 77 -8.49 -9.55 3.41
CA LEU A 77 -8.48 -8.10 3.27
C LEU A 77 -8.99 -7.47 4.58
N PRO A 78 -8.09 -6.96 5.45
CA PRO A 78 -8.51 -6.42 6.72
C PRO A 78 -9.42 -5.20 6.52
N PRO A 79 -10.50 -5.07 7.31
CA PRO A 79 -11.40 -3.93 7.21
C PRO A 79 -10.68 -2.64 7.63
N ALA A 80 -10.92 -1.55 6.91
CA ALA A 80 -10.35 -0.26 7.28
C ALA A 80 -10.99 0.33 8.55
N ALA A 81 -12.27 0.02 8.78
CA ALA A 81 -13.04 0.54 9.89
C ALA A 81 -12.53 -0.02 11.22
N VAL A 82 -12.37 0.86 12.20
CA VAL A 82 -12.02 0.53 13.58
C VAL A 82 -12.85 1.40 14.53
N PRO A 83 -13.19 0.93 15.74
CA PRO A 83 -13.91 1.75 16.71
C PRO A 83 -13.15 3.03 17.03
N PHE A 84 -13.87 4.14 17.21
CA PHE A 84 -13.25 5.46 17.44
C PHE A 84 -12.24 5.46 18.60
N LYS A 85 -12.58 4.84 19.74
CA LYS A 85 -11.66 4.76 20.90
C LYS A 85 -10.37 4.01 20.55
N THR A 86 -10.47 2.93 19.79
CA THR A 86 -9.31 2.17 19.31
C THR A 86 -8.49 3.02 18.37
N TRP A 87 -9.11 3.64 17.37
CA TRP A 87 -8.43 4.53 16.43
C TRP A 87 -7.73 5.69 17.12
N HIS A 88 -8.37 6.34 18.09
CA HIS A 88 -7.82 7.48 18.80
C HIS A 88 -6.61 7.10 19.67
N ALA A 89 -6.55 5.87 20.17
CA ALA A 89 -5.44 5.37 20.98
C ALA A 89 -4.21 4.95 20.16
N MET A 90 -4.32 4.83 18.83
CA MET A 90 -3.21 4.42 17.96
C MET A 90 -2.15 5.52 17.86
N ASP A 91 -0.90 5.12 18.04
CA ASP A 91 0.26 5.95 17.72
C ASP A 91 0.57 5.95 16.21
N ASP A 92 1.58 6.73 15.81
CA ASP A 92 1.96 6.88 14.40
C ASP A 92 2.47 5.56 13.79
N ALA A 93 3.18 4.75 14.59
CA ALA A 93 3.72 3.48 14.14
C ALA A 93 2.61 2.48 13.85
N GLU A 94 1.62 2.38 14.73
CA GLU A 94 0.46 1.51 14.55
C GLU A 94 -0.40 1.95 13.36
N ARG A 95 -0.63 3.27 13.18
CA ARG A 95 -1.38 3.79 12.02
C ARG A 95 -0.68 3.44 10.71
N LEU A 96 0.62 3.72 10.62
CA LEU A 96 1.41 3.46 9.42
C LEU A 96 1.52 1.97 9.12
N SER A 97 1.76 1.13 10.13
CA SER A 97 1.84 -0.32 9.97
C SER A 97 0.51 -0.94 9.50
N ARG A 98 -0.62 -0.54 10.09
CA ARG A 98 -1.94 -1.00 9.64
C ARG A 98 -2.25 -0.53 8.23
N ALA A 99 -1.91 0.71 7.88
CA ALA A 99 -2.11 1.23 6.54
C ALA A 99 -1.23 0.51 5.50
N GLN A 100 0.04 0.22 5.84
CA GLN A 100 0.92 -0.64 5.03
C GLN A 100 0.26 -1.98 4.70
N GLY A 101 -0.16 -2.73 5.72
CA GLY A 101 -0.83 -4.02 5.51
C GLY A 101 -2.11 -3.92 4.69
N GLY A 102 -2.92 -2.88 4.94
CA GLY A 102 -4.13 -2.61 4.18
C GLY A 102 -3.88 -2.34 2.69
N PHE A 103 -2.94 -1.45 2.36
CA PHE A 103 -2.62 -1.11 0.97
C PHE A 103 -1.83 -2.20 0.23
N LEU A 104 -1.06 -3.01 0.95
CA LEU A 104 -0.44 -4.21 0.40
C LEU A 104 -1.52 -5.21 -0.04
N ALA A 105 -2.46 -5.53 0.86
CA ALA A 105 -3.58 -6.40 0.55
C ALA A 105 -4.44 -5.85 -0.60
N LEU A 106 -4.78 -4.56 -0.57
CA LEU A 106 -5.55 -3.93 -1.64
C LEU A 106 -4.85 -4.01 -3.00
N THR A 107 -3.52 -3.87 -3.06
CA THR A 107 -2.77 -3.97 -4.32
C THR A 107 -2.94 -5.34 -4.95
N GLN A 108 -2.85 -6.41 -4.15
CA GLN A 108 -2.99 -7.79 -4.61
C GLN A 108 -4.45 -8.09 -4.99
N HIS A 109 -5.42 -7.69 -4.15
CA HIS A 109 -6.84 -7.89 -4.43
C HIS A 109 -7.34 -7.10 -5.64
N LEU A 110 -6.86 -5.88 -5.87
CA LEU A 110 -7.22 -5.10 -7.06
C LEU A 110 -6.69 -5.71 -8.35
N GLN A 111 -5.52 -6.37 -8.31
CA GLN A 111 -5.03 -7.15 -9.44
C GLN A 111 -5.98 -8.31 -9.75
N LEU A 112 -6.28 -9.13 -8.74
CA LEU A 112 -7.18 -10.27 -8.87
C LEU A 112 -8.57 -9.85 -9.39
N VAL A 113 -9.12 -8.75 -8.89
CA VAL A 113 -10.39 -8.21 -9.38
C VAL A 113 -10.29 -7.70 -10.80
N GLY A 114 -9.15 -7.10 -11.19
CA GLY A 114 -8.88 -6.74 -12.59
C GLY A 114 -8.92 -7.97 -13.50
N ASP A 115 -8.25 -9.05 -13.09
CA ASP A 115 -8.24 -10.32 -13.82
C ASP A 115 -9.65 -10.93 -13.88
N ASP A 116 -10.41 -10.86 -12.79
CA ASP A 116 -11.80 -11.28 -12.75
C ASP A 116 -12.69 -10.55 -13.74
N GLN A 117 -12.58 -9.23 -13.78
CA GLN A 117 -13.40 -8.39 -14.63
C GLN A 117 -12.99 -8.46 -16.09
N SER A 118 -11.74 -8.82 -16.39
CA SER A 118 -11.30 -9.06 -17.77
C SER A 118 -12.01 -10.26 -18.41
N ASP A 119 -12.33 -11.27 -17.59
CA ASP A 119 -13.05 -12.48 -18.00
C ASP A 119 -14.58 -12.27 -17.95
N LEU A 120 -15.09 -11.69 -16.87
CA LEU A 120 -16.53 -11.48 -16.67
C LEU A 120 -17.11 -10.37 -17.56
N ASN A 121 -16.34 -9.31 -17.79
CA ASN A 121 -16.78 -8.09 -18.48
C ASN A 121 -15.72 -7.61 -19.49
N PRO A 122 -15.34 -8.44 -20.49
CA PRO A 122 -14.28 -8.10 -21.46
C PRO A 122 -14.57 -6.82 -22.26
N GLY A 123 -15.84 -6.45 -22.41
CA GLY A 123 -16.30 -5.24 -23.08
C GLY A 123 -16.31 -3.95 -22.24
N SER A 124 -15.72 -3.95 -21.04
CA SER A 124 -15.78 -2.81 -20.09
C SER A 124 -14.42 -2.11 -19.90
N PRO A 125 -13.81 -1.50 -20.95
CA PRO A 125 -12.47 -0.92 -20.86
C PRO A 125 -12.35 0.19 -19.81
N VAL A 126 -13.44 0.92 -19.55
CA VAL A 126 -13.50 1.94 -18.50
C VAL A 126 -13.31 1.33 -17.11
N LEU A 127 -13.99 0.22 -16.81
CA LEU A 127 -13.87 -0.46 -15.53
C LEU A 127 -12.45 -1.01 -15.33
N LEU A 128 -11.92 -1.70 -16.34
CA LEU A 128 -10.57 -2.27 -16.29
C LEU A 128 -9.50 -1.18 -16.09
N ALA A 129 -9.62 -0.05 -16.78
CA ALA A 129 -8.73 1.08 -16.60
C ALA A 129 -8.82 1.69 -15.19
N GLN A 130 -10.02 1.81 -14.62
CA GLN A 130 -10.20 2.32 -13.27
C GLN A 130 -9.63 1.37 -12.21
N LEU A 131 -9.82 0.06 -12.35
CA LEU A 131 -9.23 -0.95 -11.46
C LEU A 131 -7.71 -0.92 -11.52
N GLY A 132 -7.13 -0.87 -12.73
CA GLY A 132 -5.68 -0.73 -12.91
C GLY A 132 -5.13 0.56 -12.29
N ALA A 133 -5.81 1.69 -12.50
CA ALA A 133 -5.43 2.97 -11.88
C ALA A 133 -5.54 2.93 -10.35
N ALA A 134 -6.56 2.29 -9.79
CA ALA A 134 -6.70 2.11 -8.35
C ALA A 134 -5.56 1.26 -7.78
N ARG A 135 -5.18 0.16 -8.46
CA ARG A 135 -4.05 -0.67 -8.07
C ARG A 135 -2.75 0.11 -8.03
N LEU A 136 -2.45 0.86 -9.09
CA LEU A 136 -1.22 1.68 -9.16
C LEU A 136 -1.19 2.76 -8.07
N ARG A 137 -2.34 3.36 -7.74
CA ARG A 137 -2.42 4.35 -6.65
C ARG A 137 -2.25 3.72 -5.27
N ALA A 138 -2.84 2.55 -5.03
CA ALA A 138 -2.62 1.77 -3.81
C ALA A 138 -1.12 1.44 -3.63
N GLN A 139 -0.47 0.99 -4.69
CA GLN A 139 0.98 0.71 -4.70
C GLN A 139 1.81 1.98 -4.47
N GLY A 140 1.45 3.10 -5.09
CA GLY A 140 2.13 4.38 -4.87
C GLY A 140 2.01 4.87 -3.43
N LEU A 141 0.83 4.70 -2.82
CA LEU A 141 0.61 5.08 -1.42
C LEU A 141 1.36 4.15 -0.46
N LEU A 142 1.43 2.84 -0.76
CA LEU A 142 2.25 1.86 -0.05
C LEU A 142 3.73 2.28 -0.04
N GLY A 143 4.28 2.65 -1.20
CA GLY A 143 5.65 3.16 -1.31
C GLY A 143 5.89 4.44 -0.49
N ASN A 144 4.95 5.38 -0.56
CA ASN A 144 5.04 6.62 0.24
C ASN A 144 5.00 6.33 1.75
N MET A 145 4.16 5.40 2.19
CA MET A 145 4.13 4.99 3.60
C MET A 145 5.45 4.36 4.04
N ALA A 146 6.09 3.54 3.19
CA ALA A 146 7.40 2.94 3.48
C ALA A 146 8.49 4.00 3.60
N ALA A 147 8.44 5.04 2.76
CA ALA A 147 9.34 6.20 2.85
C ALA A 147 9.13 7.00 4.15
N ILE A 148 7.88 7.23 4.56
CA ILE A 148 7.56 7.88 5.86
C ILE A 148 8.10 7.04 7.02
N MET A 149 7.83 5.74 7.02
CA MET A 149 8.30 4.83 8.06
C MET A 149 9.82 4.81 8.15
N SER A 150 10.52 4.76 7.01
CA SER A 150 11.98 4.86 6.96
C SER A 150 12.50 6.17 7.56
N ALA A 151 11.89 7.31 7.17
CA ALA A 151 12.29 8.63 7.67
C ALA A 151 12.05 8.79 9.19
N LEU A 152 11.03 8.11 9.73
CA LEU A 152 10.74 8.09 11.16
C LEU A 152 11.51 7.01 11.93
N GLY A 153 12.34 6.20 11.28
CA GLY A 153 13.06 5.08 11.90
C GLY A 153 12.14 3.95 12.36
N LEU A 154 10.97 3.81 11.75
CA LEU A 154 9.98 2.78 12.07
C LEU A 154 10.22 1.50 11.24
N PRO A 155 9.95 0.32 11.81
CA PRO A 155 10.09 -0.94 11.10
C PRO A 155 9.05 -1.05 9.99
N ILE A 156 9.48 -1.36 8.76
CA ILE A 156 8.58 -1.66 7.65
C ILE A 156 8.17 -3.14 7.75
N PRO A 157 6.86 -3.46 7.79
CA PRO A 157 6.40 -4.84 7.74
C PRO A 157 6.89 -5.55 6.47
N PRO A 158 7.24 -6.85 6.52
CA PRO A 158 7.60 -7.59 5.31
C PRO A 158 6.43 -7.61 4.32
N GLU A 159 6.75 -7.59 3.03
CA GLU A 159 5.75 -7.83 1.98
C GLU A 159 5.38 -9.32 1.99
N GLU A 160 4.17 -9.62 2.47
CA GLU A 160 3.61 -10.97 2.48
C GLU A 160 2.54 -11.13 1.40
N ASP A 161 2.41 -12.36 0.87
CA ASP A 161 1.27 -12.73 0.04
C ASP A 161 0.02 -12.82 0.92
N THR A 162 -0.86 -11.83 0.80
CA THR A 162 -2.09 -11.71 1.59
C THR A 162 -3.25 -12.50 0.99
N LEU A 163 -3.17 -12.87 -0.30
CA LEU A 163 -4.23 -13.59 -0.99
C LEU A 163 -4.34 -15.03 -0.47
N GLY A 164 -3.22 -15.62 -0.06
CA GLY A 164 -3.15 -17.03 0.29
C GLY A 164 -3.61 -17.92 -0.87
N LEU A 165 -4.20 -19.08 -0.57
CA LEU A 165 -4.88 -19.90 -1.57
C LEU A 165 -6.27 -19.31 -1.87
N VAL A 166 -6.35 -18.21 -2.62
CA VAL A 166 -7.62 -17.82 -3.23
C VAL A 166 -8.13 -19.03 -4.01
N PRO A 167 -9.34 -19.56 -3.72
CA PRO A 167 -9.77 -20.80 -4.33
C PRO A 167 -9.80 -20.67 -5.86
N PHE A 168 -8.97 -21.47 -6.53
CA PHE A 168 -9.19 -21.78 -7.94
C PHE A 168 -10.60 -22.40 -8.05
N GLY A 169 -11.51 -21.74 -8.76
CA GLY A 169 -12.90 -22.22 -8.95
C GLY A 169 -14.01 -21.35 -8.36
N ALA A 170 -13.73 -20.10 -7.96
CA ALA A 170 -14.80 -19.16 -7.57
C ALA A 170 -15.81 -18.96 -8.70
N SER A 171 -17.10 -19.11 -8.39
CA SER A 171 -18.22 -18.83 -9.29
C SER A 171 -18.24 -17.37 -9.75
N ALA A 172 -18.91 -17.08 -10.86
CA ALA A 172 -19.09 -15.71 -11.33
C ALA A 172 -19.67 -14.79 -10.24
N PHE A 173 -20.62 -15.29 -9.44
CA PHE A 173 -21.21 -14.53 -8.33
C PHE A 173 -20.17 -14.20 -7.24
N GLU A 174 -19.36 -15.16 -6.82
CA GLU A 174 -18.31 -14.95 -5.81
C GLU A 174 -17.25 -13.95 -6.28
N ARG A 175 -16.88 -14.01 -7.56
CA ARG A 175 -15.97 -13.04 -8.20
C ARG A 175 -16.57 -11.62 -8.20
N LYS A 176 -17.88 -11.50 -8.49
CA LYS A 176 -18.61 -10.22 -8.39
C LYS A 176 -18.65 -9.69 -6.96
N CYS A 177 -18.94 -10.53 -5.98
CA CYS A 177 -18.93 -10.17 -4.56
C CYS A 177 -17.53 -9.71 -4.12
N ARG A 178 -16.47 -10.43 -4.51
CA ARG A 178 -15.09 -10.06 -4.22
C ARG A 178 -14.78 -8.65 -4.71
N GLY A 179 -15.02 -8.32 -5.98
CA GLY A 179 -14.72 -6.98 -6.47
C GLY A 179 -15.58 -5.88 -5.84
N TYR A 180 -16.81 -6.18 -5.40
CA TYR A 180 -17.60 -5.24 -4.61
C TYR A 180 -16.92 -4.94 -3.26
N ILE A 181 -16.53 -5.99 -2.52
CA ILE A 181 -15.85 -5.85 -1.23
C ILE A 181 -14.55 -5.05 -1.41
N VAL A 182 -13.73 -5.40 -2.41
CA VAL A 182 -12.43 -4.77 -2.66
C VAL A 182 -12.57 -3.29 -3.03
N THR A 183 -13.50 -2.94 -3.92
CA THR A 183 -13.72 -1.53 -4.32
C THR A 183 -14.29 -0.69 -3.17
N ARG A 184 -15.13 -1.29 -2.32
CA ARG A 184 -15.63 -0.66 -1.10
C ARG A 184 -14.53 -0.43 -0.07
N GLU A 185 -13.75 -1.47 0.26
CA GLU A 185 -12.65 -1.36 1.23
C GLU A 185 -11.53 -0.45 0.72
N TYR A 186 -11.27 -0.39 -0.59
CA TYR A 186 -10.37 0.60 -1.18
C TYR A 186 -10.81 2.03 -0.85
N GLY A 187 -12.12 2.31 -0.91
CA GLY A 187 -12.69 3.58 -0.45
C GLY A 187 -12.45 3.83 1.04
N HIS A 188 -12.79 2.87 1.89
CA HIS A 188 -12.66 3.02 3.34
C HIS A 188 -11.20 3.18 3.82
N TRP A 189 -10.27 2.42 3.24
CA TRP A 189 -8.85 2.57 3.51
C TRP A 189 -8.30 3.90 3.03
N THR A 190 -8.77 4.40 1.87
CA THR A 190 -8.42 5.73 1.37
C THR A 190 -8.87 6.83 2.34
N ASP A 191 -10.12 6.78 2.81
CA ASP A 191 -10.65 7.74 3.78
C ASP A 191 -9.87 7.71 5.10
N ARG A 192 -9.50 6.51 5.56
CA ARG A 192 -8.67 6.34 6.76
C ARG A 192 -7.27 6.92 6.55
N ALA A 193 -6.65 6.65 5.40
CA ALA A 193 -5.34 7.18 5.07
C ALA A 193 -5.33 8.71 5.03
N VAL A 194 -6.36 9.35 4.45
CA VAL A 194 -6.48 10.82 4.48
C VAL A 194 -6.48 11.35 5.91
N ARG A 195 -7.27 10.75 6.81
CA ARG A 195 -7.34 11.16 8.22
C ARG A 195 -6.00 10.95 8.94
N ASP A 196 -5.40 9.78 8.79
CA ASP A 196 -4.15 9.43 9.50
C ASP A 196 -2.97 10.26 8.98
N LEU A 197 -2.88 10.50 7.66
CA LEU A 197 -1.84 11.35 7.06
C LEU A 197 -2.02 12.83 7.38
N ALA A 198 -3.25 13.31 7.58
CA ALA A 198 -3.49 14.68 8.04
C ALA A 198 -2.90 14.92 9.45
N LEU A 199 -3.01 13.93 10.35
CA LEU A 199 -2.39 13.99 11.68
C LEU A 199 -0.87 14.06 11.58
N LEU A 200 -0.26 13.21 10.74
CA LEU A 200 1.18 13.24 10.51
C LEU A 200 1.64 14.57 9.89
N LYS A 201 0.90 15.10 8.91
CA LYS A 201 1.22 16.39 8.28
C LYS A 201 1.15 17.55 9.27
N ALA A 202 0.20 17.53 10.20
CA ALA A 202 0.11 18.53 11.26
C ALA A 202 1.28 18.42 12.26
N LYS A 203 1.73 17.19 12.56
CA LYS A 203 2.82 16.91 13.50
C LYS A 203 4.22 17.20 12.91
N TYR A 204 4.41 16.97 11.62
CA TYR A 204 5.67 17.13 10.90
C TYR A 204 5.56 18.17 9.77
N PRO A 205 5.48 19.47 10.11
CA PRO A 205 5.41 20.53 9.11
C PRO A 205 6.70 20.59 8.26
N ALA A 206 6.55 21.13 7.04
CA ALA A 206 7.67 21.37 6.12
C ALA A 206 8.59 22.50 6.60
#